data_AF-A0A1I6KPB6-F1
#
_entry.id   AF-A0A1I6KPB6-F1
#
_cell.length_a   1.000
_cell.length_b   1.000
_cell.length_c   1.000
_cell.angle_alpha   90.00
_cell.angle_beta   90.00
_cell.angle_gamma   90.00
#
_symmetry.space_group_name_H-M   'P 1'
#
loop_
_entity.id
_entity.type
_entity.pdbx_description
1 polymer ?
#
loop_
_entity_poly.entity_id
_entity_poly.type
_entity_poly.pdbx_seq_one_letter_code
_entity_poly.pdbx_strand_id
1 'polypeptide(L)'
;MVDFQSRDTNRGRSTSDDDVSVDGQGDVDPDEPDSSEDPAAATADHEETTVISAAVVSVSDTRTHDDDPGGEAVVDAFEAAGHDVVTREVLRTAHDSVQQTVDTLVRREDVTVVVTTGGTGVGPRAVTIDAVHPLIDKGLPGFGELFRRRYAESVGTDAIGTRATAGIAEATPVFCLPGDPDAARLGVSEIVVEQAERLATLASGDDTSDA
;
A
#
# COMPACT_ATOMS: atom_id res chain seq x y z
N MET A 1 -22.24 30.83 28.70
CA MET A 1 -23.64 30.38 28.72
C MET A 1 -24.38 31.29 27.74
N VAL A 2 -24.60 30.80 26.52
CA VAL A 2 -25.20 31.58 25.42
C VAL A 2 -26.43 30.81 24.97
N ASP A 3 -27.59 31.44 25.17
CA ASP A 3 -28.93 30.96 24.85
C ASP A 3 -29.17 31.01 23.33
N PHE A 4 -29.64 29.91 22.74
CA PHE A 4 -30.17 29.87 21.38
C PHE A 4 -31.58 29.27 21.42
N GLN A 5 -32.57 30.15 21.59
CA GLN A 5 -33.98 29.80 21.43
C GLN A 5 -34.38 29.87 19.95
N SER A 6 -34.80 28.71 19.43
CA SER A 6 -36.12 28.48 18.81
C SER A 6 -36.47 28.98 17.39
N ARG A 7 -37.14 28.04 16.66
CA ARG A 7 -38.17 28.17 15.60
C ARG A 7 -37.69 28.41 14.15
N ASP A 8 -38.33 27.92 13.10
CA ASP A 8 -39.52 27.07 12.91
C ASP A 8 -39.50 26.49 11.49
N THR A 9 -40.29 25.44 11.27
CA THR A 9 -40.50 24.71 10.01
C THR A 9 -41.29 25.50 8.96
N ASN A 10 -41.05 25.26 7.66
CA ASN A 10 -42.15 25.35 6.68
C ASN A 10 -41.98 24.39 5.48
N ARG A 11 -43.07 23.68 5.19
CA ARG A 11 -43.29 22.72 4.10
C ARG A 11 -43.84 23.45 2.86
N GLY A 12 -43.54 22.89 1.69
CA GLY A 12 -44.54 22.70 0.64
C GLY A 12 -44.23 23.37 -0.70
N ARG A 13 -44.18 22.56 -1.77
CA ARG A 13 -45.00 22.78 -2.97
C ARG A 13 -45.07 21.55 -3.86
N SER A 14 -46.30 21.22 -4.25
CA SER A 14 -46.77 20.28 -5.26
C SER A 14 -46.81 20.91 -6.66
N THR A 15 -46.68 20.11 -7.72
CA THR A 15 -47.25 20.27 -9.09
C THR A 15 -46.89 18.99 -9.88
N SER A 16 -47.80 18.06 -10.14
CA SER A 16 -48.84 17.99 -11.21
C SER A 16 -48.30 17.48 -12.56
N ASP A 17 -48.86 16.34 -12.98
CA ASP A 17 -48.77 15.66 -14.28
C ASP A 17 -49.26 16.53 -15.44
N ASP A 18 -48.69 16.34 -16.64
CA ASP A 18 -49.38 16.53 -17.92
C ASP A 18 -48.62 15.81 -19.06
N ASP A 19 -49.32 14.85 -19.69
CA ASP A 19 -48.99 14.12 -20.92
C ASP A 19 -49.16 15.00 -22.16
N VAL A 20 -48.22 14.97 -23.12
CA VAL A 20 -48.51 15.30 -24.53
C VAL A 20 -47.62 14.47 -25.47
N SER A 21 -48.27 13.61 -26.26
CA SER A 21 -47.72 12.92 -27.44
C SER A 21 -47.78 13.82 -28.68
N VAL A 22 -46.74 13.82 -29.52
CA VAL A 22 -46.81 14.29 -30.91
C VAL A 22 -45.92 13.42 -31.81
N ASP A 23 -46.56 12.78 -32.79
CA ASP A 23 -45.95 12.06 -33.91
C ASP A 23 -45.28 13.02 -34.93
N GLY A 24 -44.20 12.58 -35.56
CA GLY A 24 -43.58 13.31 -36.67
C GLY A 24 -42.49 12.51 -37.38
N GLN A 25 -42.88 11.77 -38.42
CA GLN A 25 -42.02 11.07 -39.36
C GLN A 25 -41.12 12.04 -40.15
N GLY A 26 -39.85 11.67 -40.34
CA GLY A 26 -38.92 12.35 -41.23
C GLY A 26 -37.98 11.33 -41.88
N ASP A 27 -38.12 11.19 -43.18
CA ASP A 27 -37.38 10.31 -44.09
C ASP A 27 -35.87 10.61 -44.11
N VAL A 28 -35.05 9.56 -44.15
CA VAL A 28 -33.61 9.67 -44.46
C VAL A 28 -33.24 8.58 -45.46
N ASP A 29 -32.94 9.00 -46.69
CA ASP A 29 -32.35 8.18 -47.75
C ASP A 29 -30.87 7.83 -47.45
N PRO A 30 -30.37 6.67 -47.92
CA PRO A 30 -28.98 6.24 -47.75
C PRO A 30 -28.13 6.53 -49.00
N ASP A 31 -26.96 7.16 -48.83
CA ASP A 31 -25.84 7.07 -49.79
C ASP A 31 -24.51 7.41 -49.07
N GLU A 32 -23.59 6.44 -49.05
CA GLU A 32 -22.18 6.51 -48.59
C GLU A 32 -21.28 7.24 -49.64
N PRO A 33 -19.93 7.31 -49.56
CA PRO A 33 -18.95 7.13 -48.46
C PRO A 33 -17.92 8.31 -48.36
N ASP A 34 -17.14 8.41 -47.27
CA ASP A 34 -15.71 8.75 -47.41
C ASP A 34 -14.86 8.26 -46.22
N SER A 35 -13.66 7.88 -46.61
CA SER A 35 -12.58 7.17 -45.95
C SER A 35 -11.60 8.14 -45.29
N SER A 36 -11.13 7.85 -44.09
CA SER A 36 -9.71 8.02 -43.73
C SER A 36 -9.41 7.40 -42.36
N GLU A 37 -8.35 6.61 -42.38
CA GLU A 37 -7.78 5.81 -41.32
C GLU A 37 -7.12 6.68 -40.24
N ASP A 38 -7.26 6.30 -38.96
CA ASP A 38 -6.07 6.00 -38.12
C ASP A 38 -6.50 5.18 -36.88
N PRO A 39 -6.11 3.90 -36.76
CA PRO A 39 -6.22 3.17 -35.52
C PRO A 39 -4.98 3.50 -34.68
N ALA A 40 -5.09 4.51 -33.80
CA ALA A 40 -4.18 4.60 -32.67
C ALA A 40 -4.49 3.42 -31.73
N ALA A 41 -3.96 2.24 -32.09
CA ALA A 41 -3.83 1.11 -31.21
C ALA A 41 -3.01 1.60 -30.02
N ALA A 42 -3.69 1.86 -28.91
CA ALA A 42 -3.06 1.92 -27.61
C ALA A 42 -2.34 0.58 -27.45
N THR A 43 -1.02 0.60 -27.58
CA THR A 43 -0.17 -0.48 -27.13
C THR A 43 -0.41 -0.55 -25.63
N ALA A 44 -1.31 -1.45 -25.22
CA ALA A 44 -1.32 -1.93 -23.86
C ALA A 44 0.04 -2.56 -23.66
N ASP A 45 0.94 -1.82 -23.00
CA ASP A 45 2.18 -2.36 -22.47
C ASP A 45 1.76 -3.58 -21.66
N HIS A 46 2.05 -4.76 -22.18
CA HIS A 46 1.93 -5.99 -21.41
C HIS A 46 3.12 -5.93 -20.45
N GLU A 47 2.92 -5.29 -19.29
CA GLU A 47 3.84 -5.43 -18.17
C GLU A 47 3.87 -6.94 -17.85
N GLU A 48 4.95 -7.61 -18.23
CA GLU A 48 5.23 -8.94 -17.73
C GLU A 48 5.41 -8.80 -16.22
N THR A 49 4.37 -9.15 -15.46
CA THR A 49 4.40 -9.06 -14.00
C THR A 49 5.50 -9.99 -13.48
N THR A 50 6.55 -9.40 -12.92
CA THR A 50 7.63 -10.16 -12.31
C THR A 50 7.16 -10.67 -10.95
N VAL A 51 7.33 -11.97 -10.71
CA VAL A 51 6.99 -12.54 -9.39
C VAL A 51 8.00 -12.04 -8.35
N ILE A 52 7.51 -11.30 -7.37
CA ILE A 52 8.31 -10.79 -6.25
C ILE A 52 8.39 -11.85 -5.16
N SER A 53 9.59 -12.01 -4.57
CA SER A 53 9.82 -12.90 -3.42
C SER A 53 10.00 -12.08 -2.14
N ALA A 54 9.02 -12.12 -1.26
CA ALA A 54 9.02 -11.37 -0.01
C ALA A 54 9.61 -12.16 1.17
N ALA A 55 10.34 -11.46 2.03
CA ALA A 55 10.73 -11.93 3.35
C ALA A 55 9.95 -11.18 4.43
N VAL A 56 9.27 -11.91 5.33
CA VAL A 56 8.44 -11.33 6.39
C VAL A 56 9.09 -11.50 7.76
N VAL A 57 9.25 -10.41 8.51
CA VAL A 57 9.85 -10.43 9.85
C VAL A 57 8.90 -9.81 10.87
N SER A 58 8.31 -10.62 11.72
CA SER A 58 7.42 -10.15 12.79
C SER A 58 8.21 -9.97 14.09
N VAL A 59 8.19 -8.76 14.66
CA VAL A 59 8.94 -8.41 15.87
C VAL A 59 7.98 -8.26 17.04
N SER A 60 7.95 -9.26 17.92
CA SER A 60 7.08 -9.29 19.09
C SER A 60 7.55 -10.24 20.20
N ASP A 61 7.31 -9.85 21.46
CA ASP A 61 7.54 -10.70 22.63
C ASP A 61 6.40 -11.69 22.90
N THR A 62 5.28 -11.63 22.18
CA THR A 62 4.13 -12.49 22.47
C THR A 62 3.69 -13.35 21.30
N ARG A 63 4.02 -12.96 20.07
CA ARG A 63 3.61 -13.68 18.87
C ARG A 63 4.44 -14.93 18.62
N THR A 64 3.86 -15.86 17.88
CA THR A 64 4.49 -17.09 17.37
C THR A 64 4.11 -17.24 15.91
N HIS A 65 4.69 -18.21 15.18
CA HIS A 65 4.28 -18.46 13.80
C HIS A 65 2.78 -18.78 13.64
N ASP A 66 2.20 -19.46 14.63
CA ASP A 66 0.78 -19.85 14.65
C ASP A 66 -0.16 -18.74 15.16
N ASP A 67 0.38 -17.71 15.80
CA ASP A 67 -0.36 -16.53 16.29
C ASP A 67 0.45 -15.27 15.96
N ASP A 68 0.37 -14.86 14.69
CA ASP A 68 0.99 -13.65 14.18
C ASP A 68 0.14 -13.05 13.05
N PRO A 69 -0.99 -12.40 13.40
CA PRO A 69 -1.93 -11.84 12.42
C PRO A 69 -1.36 -10.68 11.59
N GLY A 70 -0.32 -10.00 12.09
CA GLY A 70 0.37 -8.95 11.35
C GLY A 70 1.21 -9.53 10.21
N GLY A 71 2.03 -10.55 10.51
CA GLY A 71 2.76 -11.28 9.48
C GLY A 71 1.85 -12.05 8.53
N GLU A 72 0.75 -12.63 9.02
CA GLU A 72 -0.27 -13.27 8.19
C GLU A 72 -0.90 -12.28 7.19
N ALA A 73 -1.24 -11.06 7.63
CA ALA A 73 -1.76 -10.03 6.73
C ALA A 73 -0.77 -9.68 5.59
N VAL A 74 0.54 -9.72 5.85
CA VAL A 74 1.56 -9.52 4.83
C VAL A 74 1.58 -10.69 3.85
N VAL A 75 1.58 -11.93 4.36
CA VAL A 75 1.55 -13.14 3.53
C VAL A 75 0.34 -13.14 2.62
N ASP A 76 -0.86 -12.98 3.19
CA ASP A 76 -2.11 -12.95 2.45
C ASP A 76 -2.09 -11.94 1.30
N ALA A 77 -1.53 -10.75 1.54
CA ALA A 77 -1.50 -9.67 0.56
C ALA A 77 -0.55 -9.95 -0.61
N PHE A 78 0.64 -10.50 -0.34
CA PHE A 78 1.56 -10.91 -1.41
C PHE A 78 1.01 -12.09 -2.21
N GLU A 79 0.51 -13.12 -1.54
CA GLU A 79 -0.06 -14.30 -2.20
C GLU A 79 -1.29 -13.94 -3.05
N ALA A 80 -2.17 -13.06 -2.55
CA ALA A 80 -3.33 -12.57 -3.29
C ALA A 80 -2.95 -11.77 -4.55
N ALA A 81 -1.76 -11.16 -4.57
CA ALA A 81 -1.22 -10.46 -5.72
C ALA A 81 -0.41 -11.37 -6.67
N GLY A 82 -0.31 -12.67 -6.39
CA GLY A 82 0.47 -13.62 -7.20
C GLY A 82 1.98 -13.56 -6.96
N HIS A 83 2.40 -13.02 -5.81
CA HIS A 83 3.79 -12.99 -5.37
C HIS A 83 4.07 -14.10 -4.35
N ASP A 84 5.35 -14.42 -4.14
CA ASP A 84 5.78 -15.46 -3.23
C ASP A 84 6.26 -14.87 -1.89
N VAL A 85 6.08 -15.63 -0.81
CA VAL A 85 6.76 -15.38 0.48
C VAL A 85 7.76 -16.49 0.72
N VAL A 86 9.05 -16.19 0.52
CA VAL A 86 10.14 -17.17 0.59
C VAL A 86 10.58 -17.47 2.02
N THR A 87 10.30 -16.57 2.96
CA THR A 87 10.64 -16.78 4.36
C THR A 87 9.78 -15.92 5.28
N ARG A 88 9.52 -16.46 6.47
CA ARG A 88 8.82 -15.79 7.55
C ARG A 88 9.55 -16.07 8.85
N GLU A 89 9.86 -15.02 9.59
CA GLU A 89 10.58 -15.06 10.87
C GLU A 89 9.76 -14.36 11.95
N VAL A 90 9.74 -14.91 13.17
CA VAL A 90 9.15 -14.26 14.33
C VAL A 90 10.22 -14.04 15.39
N LEU A 91 10.62 -12.78 15.57
CA LEU A 91 11.72 -12.37 16.44
C LEU A 91 11.19 -11.74 17.73
N ARG A 92 11.94 -11.94 18.81
CA ARG A 92 11.75 -11.17 20.05
C ARG A 92 12.21 -9.73 19.85
N THR A 93 11.70 -8.82 20.68
CA THR A 93 12.03 -7.39 20.61
C THR A 93 13.46 -7.11 21.09
N ALA A 94 14.44 -7.41 20.25
CA ALA A 94 15.87 -7.24 20.51
C ALA A 94 16.54 -6.58 19.30
N HIS A 95 17.15 -5.41 19.52
CA HIS A 95 17.74 -4.57 18.48
C HIS A 95 18.68 -5.35 17.55
N ASP A 96 19.68 -6.03 18.12
CA ASP A 96 20.71 -6.73 17.34
C ASP A 96 20.13 -7.90 16.54
N SER A 97 19.12 -8.59 17.08
CA SER A 97 18.42 -9.66 16.37
C SER A 97 17.68 -9.13 15.15
N VAL A 98 16.94 -8.01 15.31
CA VAL A 98 16.22 -7.40 14.20
C VAL A 98 17.20 -6.91 13.12
N GLN A 99 18.25 -6.20 13.53
CA GLN A 99 19.24 -5.66 12.61
C GLN A 99 19.96 -6.77 11.83
N GLN A 100 20.43 -7.81 12.53
CA GLN A 100 21.14 -8.93 11.89
C GLN A 100 20.24 -9.70 10.92
N THR A 101 18.98 -9.97 11.30
CA THR A 101 18.05 -10.67 10.42
C THR A 101 17.76 -9.84 9.18
N VAL A 102 17.47 -8.54 9.30
CA VAL A 102 17.20 -7.69 8.14
C VAL A 102 18.44 -7.56 7.24
N ASP A 103 19.64 -7.33 7.80
CA ASP A 103 20.90 -7.27 7.02
C ASP A 103 21.17 -8.60 6.28
N THR A 104 20.85 -9.73 6.89
CA THR A 104 20.98 -11.04 6.23
C THR A 104 19.98 -11.18 5.08
N LEU A 105 18.73 -10.77 5.29
CA LEU A 105 17.65 -10.93 4.30
C LEU A 105 17.84 -10.04 3.07
N VAL A 106 18.29 -8.80 3.23
CA VAL A 106 18.55 -7.90 2.07
C VAL A 106 19.73 -8.37 1.21
N ARG A 107 20.59 -9.25 1.73
CA ARG A 107 21.73 -9.84 0.98
C ARG A 107 21.38 -11.17 0.32
N ARG A 108 20.17 -11.70 0.51
CA ARG A 108 19.75 -12.97 -0.06
C ARG A 108 19.28 -12.80 -1.50
N GLU A 109 19.85 -13.60 -2.40
CA GLU A 109 19.51 -13.58 -3.83
C GLU A 109 18.06 -14.00 -4.12
N ASP A 110 17.43 -14.75 -3.20
CA ASP A 110 16.03 -15.18 -3.30
C ASP A 110 15.03 -14.20 -2.63
N VAL A 111 15.49 -13.05 -2.14
CA VAL A 111 14.66 -12.04 -1.49
C VAL A 111 14.65 -10.74 -2.30
N THR A 112 13.47 -10.36 -2.79
CA THR A 112 13.25 -9.15 -3.59
C THR A 112 12.74 -7.99 -2.74
N VAL A 113 12.09 -8.26 -1.61
CA VAL A 113 11.57 -7.25 -0.67
C VAL A 113 11.56 -7.78 0.76
N VAL A 114 11.88 -6.93 1.73
CA VAL A 114 11.77 -7.26 3.16
C VAL A 114 10.65 -6.43 3.80
N VAL A 115 9.74 -7.10 4.51
CA VAL A 115 8.66 -6.45 5.25
C VAL A 115 8.72 -6.86 6.71
N THR A 116 8.94 -5.89 7.59
CA THR A 116 8.88 -6.12 9.03
C THR A 116 7.54 -5.66 9.59
N THR A 117 6.99 -6.37 10.57
CA THR A 117 5.81 -5.92 11.34
C THR A 117 6.15 -5.83 12.82
N GLY A 118 5.64 -4.81 13.51
CA GLY A 118 5.83 -4.67 14.96
C GLY A 118 7.12 -3.96 15.37
N GLY A 119 7.22 -3.64 16.66
CA GLY A 119 8.35 -2.93 17.25
C GLY A 119 8.58 -1.49 16.74
N THR A 120 7.58 -0.86 16.12
CA THR A 120 7.69 0.52 15.58
C THR A 120 7.08 1.62 16.46
N GLY A 121 6.38 1.30 17.56
CA GLY A 121 5.74 2.31 18.42
C GLY A 121 6.71 3.30 19.09
N VAL A 122 6.24 4.21 19.96
CA VAL A 122 7.12 5.19 20.63
C VAL A 122 7.71 4.70 21.97
N GLY A 123 7.35 3.49 22.39
CA GLY A 123 7.78 2.92 23.67
C GLY A 123 9.24 2.44 23.66
N PRO A 124 9.85 2.20 24.84
CA PRO A 124 11.27 1.84 24.97
C PRO A 124 11.63 0.47 24.37
N ARG A 125 10.64 -0.38 24.08
CA ARG A 125 10.83 -1.67 23.42
C ARG A 125 10.69 -1.59 21.89
N ALA A 126 10.30 -0.44 21.35
CA ALA A 126 10.09 -0.29 19.93
C ALA A 126 11.42 -0.01 19.22
N VAL A 127 12.12 -1.09 18.89
CA VAL A 127 13.49 -1.08 18.36
C VAL A 127 13.58 -1.25 16.84
N THR A 128 12.49 -1.62 16.16
CA THR A 128 12.55 -2.05 14.75
C THR A 128 13.08 -0.95 13.83
N ILE A 129 12.55 0.28 13.97
CA ILE A 129 13.01 1.41 13.15
C ILE A 129 14.47 1.74 13.44
N ASP A 130 14.86 1.74 14.71
CA ASP A 130 16.22 2.10 15.13
C ASP A 130 17.24 1.04 14.67
N ALA A 131 16.83 -0.24 14.65
CA ALA A 131 17.63 -1.37 14.17
C ALA A 131 17.80 -1.37 12.65
N VAL A 132 16.74 -1.03 11.91
CA VAL A 132 16.73 -1.04 10.44
C VAL A 132 17.38 0.21 9.85
N HIS A 133 17.21 1.39 10.47
CA HIS A 133 17.68 2.66 9.92
C HIS A 133 19.17 2.68 9.50
N PRO A 134 20.12 2.12 10.26
CA PRO A 134 21.53 2.07 9.86
C PRO A 134 21.82 1.24 8.62
N LEU A 135 20.90 0.36 8.20
CA LEU A 135 21.03 -0.49 7.01
C LEU A 135 20.54 0.21 5.74
N ILE A 136 19.79 1.31 5.87
CA ILE A 136 19.14 1.98 4.75
C ILE A 136 20.14 2.91 4.04
N ASP A 137 20.44 2.61 2.77
CA ASP A 137 21.25 3.43 1.88
C ASP A 137 20.47 4.66 1.39
N LYS A 138 19.18 4.47 1.08
CA LYS A 138 18.28 5.51 0.56
C LYS A 138 16.94 5.46 1.28
N GLY A 139 16.63 6.47 2.08
CA GLY A 139 15.33 6.58 2.75
C GLY A 139 14.18 6.86 1.78
N LEU A 140 13.01 6.28 2.04
CA LEU A 140 11.77 6.49 1.30
C LEU A 140 10.71 7.17 2.19
N PRO A 141 10.89 8.45 2.58
CA PRO A 141 10.01 9.11 3.55
C PRO A 141 8.55 9.18 3.11
N GLY A 142 8.30 9.24 1.80
CA GLY A 142 6.95 9.26 1.21
C GLY A 142 6.09 8.04 1.60
N PHE A 143 6.71 6.88 1.88
CA PHE A 143 5.98 5.71 2.37
C PHE A 143 5.32 5.99 3.72
N GLY A 144 6.09 6.47 4.70
CA GLY A 144 5.56 6.74 6.04
C GLY A 144 4.55 7.89 6.04
N GLU A 145 4.72 8.87 5.16
CA GLU A 145 3.78 9.98 4.97
C GLU A 145 2.44 9.50 4.40
N LEU A 146 2.48 8.73 3.31
CA LEU A 146 1.28 8.18 2.67
C LEU A 146 0.55 7.23 3.61
N PHE A 147 1.29 6.33 4.27
CA PHE A 147 0.76 5.42 5.26
C PHE A 147 0.00 6.16 6.36
N ARG A 148 0.63 7.16 7.00
CA ARG A 148 -0.03 7.94 8.07
C ARG A 148 -1.22 8.72 7.56
N ARG A 149 -1.16 9.26 6.34
CA ARG A 149 -2.29 9.98 5.74
C ARG A 149 -3.52 9.09 5.63
N ARG A 150 -3.36 7.85 5.16
CA ARG A 150 -4.47 6.89 5.01
C ARG A 150 -4.92 6.34 6.35
N TYR A 151 -3.99 5.87 7.19
CA TYR A 151 -4.33 5.26 8.47
C TYR A 151 -4.93 6.25 9.50
N ALA A 152 -4.65 7.55 9.37
CA ALA A 152 -5.27 8.59 10.19
C ALA A 152 -6.81 8.63 10.06
N GLU A 153 -7.38 8.14 8.96
CA GLU A 153 -8.84 8.00 8.81
C GLU A 153 -9.41 6.98 9.80
N SER A 154 -8.63 5.96 10.17
CA SER A 154 -9.03 4.91 11.13
C SER A 154 -8.76 5.29 12.58
N VAL A 155 -7.62 5.95 12.86
CA VAL A 155 -7.15 6.18 14.24
C VAL A 155 -7.11 7.65 14.67
N GLY A 156 -7.46 8.59 13.78
CA GLY A 156 -7.46 10.01 14.08
C GLY A 156 -6.09 10.54 14.54
N THR A 157 -6.07 11.28 15.65
CA THR A 157 -4.84 11.90 16.17
C THR A 157 -3.81 10.91 16.70
N ASP A 158 -4.19 9.67 16.97
CA ASP A 158 -3.26 8.62 17.41
C ASP A 158 -2.21 8.31 16.32
N ALA A 159 -2.50 8.69 15.06
CA ALA A 159 -1.55 8.65 13.96
C ALA A 159 -0.23 9.41 14.23
N ILE A 160 -0.22 10.37 15.17
CA ILE A 160 1.02 11.05 15.61
C ILE A 160 2.03 10.05 16.21
N GLY A 161 1.55 9.03 16.93
CA GLY A 161 2.37 7.98 17.53
C GLY A 161 2.65 6.80 16.59
N THR A 162 1.94 6.72 15.46
CA THR A 162 2.08 5.62 14.50
C THR A 162 3.29 5.82 13.60
N ARG A 163 4.30 4.96 13.77
CA ARG A 163 5.51 4.98 12.95
C ARG A 163 5.50 3.81 11.97
N ALA A 164 5.62 4.14 10.69
CA ALA A 164 5.95 3.27 9.58
C ALA A 164 7.04 3.97 8.77
N THR A 165 8.02 3.22 8.25
CA THR A 165 9.14 3.76 7.48
C THR A 165 9.57 2.77 6.40
N ALA A 166 10.25 3.26 5.38
CA ALA A 166 10.81 2.42 4.33
C ALA A 166 12.11 3.00 3.79
N GLY A 167 12.87 2.16 3.10
CA GLY A 167 14.12 2.53 2.45
C GLY A 167 14.63 1.44 1.52
N ILE A 168 15.71 1.73 0.81
CA ILE A 168 16.49 0.76 0.05
C ILE A 168 17.74 0.41 0.86
N ALA A 169 18.03 -0.88 0.99
CA ALA A 169 19.24 -1.43 1.60
C ALA A 169 19.80 -2.53 0.70
N GLU A 170 21.07 -2.43 0.28
CA GLU A 170 21.72 -3.45 -0.58
C GLU A 170 20.89 -3.77 -1.85
N ALA A 171 20.31 -2.74 -2.48
CA ALA A 171 19.38 -2.85 -3.61
C ALA A 171 18.02 -3.53 -3.33
N THR A 172 17.70 -3.86 -2.07
CA THR A 172 16.40 -4.42 -1.67
C THR A 172 15.53 -3.36 -0.97
N PRO A 173 14.26 -3.19 -1.36
CA PRO A 173 13.30 -2.40 -0.61
C PRO A 173 12.98 -3.03 0.75
N VAL A 174 13.01 -2.23 1.81
CA VAL A 174 12.67 -2.62 3.19
C VAL A 174 11.52 -1.74 3.68
N PHE A 175 10.45 -2.38 4.17
CA PHE A 175 9.28 -1.71 4.74
C PHE A 175 9.08 -2.11 6.20
N CYS A 176 8.97 -1.13 7.09
CA CYS A 176 8.65 -1.34 8.49
C CYS A 176 7.23 -0.89 8.80
N LEU A 177 6.36 -1.86 9.06
CA LEU A 177 4.95 -1.67 9.39
C LEU A 177 4.68 -1.77 10.91
N PRO A 178 3.63 -1.11 11.41
CA PRO A 178 3.18 -1.32 12.79
C PRO A 178 2.79 -2.77 13.07
N GLY A 179 2.79 -3.16 14.35
CA GLY A 179 2.39 -4.52 14.78
C GLY A 179 0.89 -4.70 14.99
N ASP A 180 0.13 -3.62 14.84
CA ASP A 180 -1.33 -3.68 14.79
C ASP A 180 -1.76 -4.36 13.47
N PRO A 181 -2.61 -5.40 13.49
CA PRO A 181 -2.96 -6.15 12.27
C PRO A 181 -3.68 -5.30 11.22
N ASP A 182 -4.53 -4.36 11.62
CA ASP A 182 -5.25 -3.50 10.68
C ASP A 182 -4.29 -2.50 10.02
N ALA A 183 -3.35 -1.94 10.80
CA ALA A 183 -2.26 -1.12 10.30
C ALA A 183 -1.36 -1.88 9.32
N ALA A 184 -0.96 -3.11 9.66
CA ALA A 184 -0.14 -3.95 8.81
C ALA A 184 -0.85 -4.24 7.48
N ARG A 185 -2.13 -4.64 7.54
CA ARG A 185 -2.97 -4.93 6.37
C ARG A 185 -3.12 -3.71 5.46
N LEU A 186 -3.42 -2.53 6.02
CA LEU A 186 -3.49 -1.30 5.23
C LEU A 186 -2.16 -1.00 4.53
N GLY A 187 -1.06 -1.07 5.28
CA GLY A 187 0.25 -0.74 4.74
C GLY A 187 0.69 -1.68 3.63
N VAL A 188 0.47 -2.99 3.81
CA VAL A 188 0.88 -3.97 2.81
C VAL A 188 -0.01 -3.94 1.56
N SER A 189 -1.34 -3.98 1.73
CA SER A 189 -2.27 -4.13 0.62
C SER A 189 -2.45 -2.86 -0.20
N GLU A 190 -2.32 -1.67 0.40
CA GLU A 190 -2.56 -0.40 -0.32
C GLU A 190 -1.28 0.32 -0.74
N ILE A 191 -0.10 -0.15 -0.32
CA ILE A 191 1.17 0.54 -0.60
C ILE A 191 2.26 -0.45 -0.98
N VAL A 192 2.58 -1.42 -0.11
CA VAL A 192 3.78 -2.25 -0.31
C VAL A 192 3.66 -3.10 -1.56
N VAL A 193 2.56 -3.86 -1.73
CA VAL A 193 2.37 -4.74 -2.88
C VAL A 193 2.40 -3.93 -4.19
N GLU A 194 1.74 -2.78 -4.22
CA GLU A 194 1.71 -1.91 -5.42
C GLU A 194 3.09 -1.35 -5.81
N GLN A 195 4.03 -1.23 -4.87
CA GLN A 195 5.32 -0.56 -5.11
C GLN A 195 6.51 -1.52 -5.07
N ALA A 196 6.36 -2.74 -4.55
CA ALA A 196 7.47 -3.66 -4.31
C ALA A 196 8.24 -3.98 -5.60
N GLU A 197 7.54 -4.34 -6.68
CA GLU A 197 8.16 -4.65 -7.98
C GLU A 197 8.91 -3.44 -8.54
N ARG A 198 8.22 -2.31 -8.69
CA ARG A 198 8.81 -1.08 -9.23
C ARG A 198 10.06 -0.64 -8.46
N LEU A 199 10.00 -0.66 -7.13
CA LEU A 199 11.13 -0.23 -6.30
C LEU A 199 12.30 -1.21 -6.37
N ALA A 200 12.03 -2.52 -6.45
CA ALA A 200 13.07 -3.53 -6.61
C ALA A 200 13.81 -3.35 -7.96
N THR A 201 13.06 -3.19 -9.06
CA THR A 201 13.64 -2.96 -10.40
C THR A 201 14.49 -1.69 -10.47
N LEU A 202 14.00 -0.60 -9.87
CA LEU A 202 14.76 0.66 -9.81
C LEU A 202 16.02 0.54 -8.94
N ALA A 203 15.98 -0.29 -7.89
CA ALA A 203 17.08 -0.45 -6.96
C ALA A 203 18.19 -1.38 -7.49
N SER A 204 17.83 -2.42 -8.25
CA SER A 204 18.80 -3.33 -8.90
C SER A 204 19.57 -2.65 -10.04
N GLY A 205 19.01 -1.57 -10.61
CA GLY A 205 19.60 -0.87 -11.75
C GLY A 205 19.31 -1.54 -13.08
N ASP A 206 18.35 -2.46 -13.13
CA ASP A 206 17.87 -3.09 -14.36
C ASP A 206 17.04 -2.12 -15.22
N ASP A 207 16.57 -1.03 -14.62
CA ASP A 207 15.92 0.08 -15.30
C ASP A 207 16.98 0.94 -16.01
N THR A 208 17.19 0.67 -17.31
CA THR A 208 18.16 1.39 -18.15
C THR A 208 17.62 2.72 -18.70
N SER A 209 16.45 3.17 -18.24
CA SER A 209 15.83 4.44 -18.65
C SER A 209 15.91 5.53 -17.57
N ASP A 210 17.11 5.87 -17.09
CA ASP A 210 17.49 7.27 -16.82
C ASP A 210 18.87 7.35 -16.13
N ALA A 211 19.82 7.95 -16.86
CA ALA A 211 21.00 8.63 -16.33
C ALA A 211 21.04 10.05 -16.91
#